data_AF-A0A523VM22-F1
#
_entry.id   AF-A0A523VM22-F1
#
_cell.length_a   1.000
_cell.length_b   1.000
_cell.length_c   1.000
_cell.angle_alpha   90.00
_cell.angle_beta   90.00
_cell.angle_gamma   90.00
#
_symmetry.space_group_name_H-M   'P 1'
#
loop_
_entity.id
_entity.type
_entity.pdbx_description
1 polymer ?
#
loop_
_entity_poly.entity_id
_entity_poly.type
_entity_poly.pdbx_seq_one_letter_code
_entity_poly.pdbx_strand_id
1 'polypeptide(L)'
;MTQQRRRLMFHWTTPRNFLALILFIIVVGLLEYAININLAANLETSSNIVLPVINVTISPYYHLLPAAVIVSLTSCFIHLTTHAATVPTRTQTPIRARRPRAKIRFRTFHQSWRKIAKAARRVRSRILRTPIIAYIQRRVIMVKALLKGATAVTVTFIIIVLLINIAAYPKLMPTAIANFFKWNQGFLDFIIATMRASEAVASAVPPIGALATSIHNGLITVAPAFRNTLEGAGSTLAIGLVSLTPTEKYLITQNVSVWIVITITLLYTQYIKIRR
;
A
#
# COMPACT_ATOMS: atom_id res chain seq x y z
N MET A 1 -11.61 41.96 2.41
CA MET A 1 -12.33 40.95 1.60
C MET A 1 -11.85 39.55 1.96
N THR A 2 -12.54 38.89 2.88
CA THR A 2 -12.28 37.52 3.32
C THR A 2 -12.74 36.55 2.23
N GLN A 3 -11.78 36.00 1.49
CA GLN A 3 -12.02 34.99 0.47
C GLN A 3 -12.53 33.71 1.15
N GLN A 4 -13.84 33.61 1.29
CA GLN A 4 -14.56 32.46 1.84
C GLN A 4 -14.19 31.23 1.01
N ARG A 5 -13.27 30.41 1.54
CA ARG A 5 -12.90 29.10 0.98
C ARG A 5 -14.16 28.26 0.91
N ARG A 6 -14.84 28.25 -0.25
CA ARG A 6 -15.89 27.26 -0.53
C ARG A 6 -15.23 25.89 -0.40
N ARG A 7 -15.53 25.19 0.69
CA ARG A 7 -15.17 23.79 0.88
C ARG A 7 -15.81 23.05 -0.29
N LEU A 8 -14.99 22.50 -1.20
CA LEU A 8 -15.48 21.59 -2.23
C LEU A 8 -16.02 20.38 -1.47
N MET A 9 -17.34 20.34 -1.25
CA MET A 9 -18.01 19.20 -0.66
C MET A 9 -17.88 18.04 -1.66
N PHE A 10 -17.08 17.06 -1.29
CA PHE A 10 -16.89 15.85 -2.08
C PHE A 10 -18.19 15.04 -2.01
N HIS A 11 -18.95 15.04 -3.11
CA HIS A 11 -20.19 14.29 -3.19
C HIS A 11 -19.90 12.88 -3.72
N TRP A 12 -20.08 11.88 -2.85
CA TRP A 12 -19.97 10.46 -3.20
C TRP A 12 -21.02 10.00 -4.20
N THR A 13 -22.11 10.76 -4.34
CA THR A 13 -23.20 10.53 -5.30
C THR A 13 -22.83 10.81 -6.75
N THR A 14 -21.64 11.36 -7.02
CA THR A 14 -21.19 11.47 -8.41
C THR A 14 -20.94 10.07 -8.98
N PRO A 15 -21.41 9.76 -10.20
CA PRO A 15 -21.40 8.40 -10.74
C PRO A 15 -19.99 7.80 -10.81
N ARG A 16 -18.95 8.63 -10.84
CA ARG A 16 -17.55 8.18 -10.86
C ARG A 16 -17.00 7.80 -9.50
N ASN A 17 -17.33 8.57 -8.46
CA ASN A 17 -16.93 8.22 -7.10
C ASN A 17 -17.66 6.96 -6.66
N PHE A 18 -18.92 6.83 -7.07
CA PHE A 18 -19.72 5.63 -6.90
C PHE A 18 -19.10 4.43 -7.66
N LEU A 19 -18.69 4.60 -8.92
CA LEU A 19 -18.01 3.53 -9.67
C LEU A 19 -16.69 3.10 -8.99
N ALA A 20 -15.88 4.05 -8.52
CA ALA A 20 -14.64 3.74 -7.80
C ALA A 20 -14.91 2.99 -6.48
N LEU A 21 -15.98 3.34 -5.78
CA LEU A 21 -16.44 2.66 -4.58
C LEU A 21 -16.86 1.22 -4.90
N ILE A 22 -17.66 1.01 -5.94
CA ILE A 22 -18.05 -0.33 -6.39
C ILE A 22 -16.82 -1.16 -6.75
N LEU A 23 -15.90 -0.61 -7.54
CA LEU A 23 -14.68 -1.29 -7.92
C LEU A 23 -13.86 -1.69 -6.69
N PHE A 24 -13.73 -0.79 -5.70
CA PHE A 24 -13.04 -1.08 -4.45
C PHE A 24 -13.72 -2.22 -3.69
N ILE A 25 -15.06 -2.21 -3.56
CA ILE A 25 -15.82 -3.28 -2.92
C ILE A 25 -15.62 -4.61 -3.65
N ILE A 26 -15.62 -4.61 -5.00
CA ILE A 26 -15.36 -5.82 -5.78
C ILE A 26 -13.95 -6.35 -5.49
N VAL A 27 -12.93 -5.49 -5.51
CA VAL A 27 -11.54 -5.90 -5.25
C VAL A 27 -11.38 -6.46 -3.83
N VAL A 28 -11.93 -5.78 -2.83
CA VAL A 28 -11.88 -6.27 -1.44
C VAL A 28 -12.69 -7.55 -1.29
N GLY A 29 -13.86 -7.65 -1.92
CA GLY A 29 -14.67 -8.85 -1.91
C GLY A 29 -13.98 -10.06 -2.55
N LEU A 30 -13.31 -9.87 -3.69
CA LEU A 30 -12.49 -10.91 -4.33
C LEU A 30 -11.32 -11.35 -3.44
N LEU A 31 -10.71 -10.39 -2.75
CA LEU A 31 -9.59 -10.66 -1.85
C LEU A 31 -10.04 -11.43 -0.61
N GLU A 32 -11.14 -11.02 0.01
CA GLU A 32 -11.80 -11.76 1.10
C GLU A 32 -12.20 -13.16 0.64
N TYR A 33 -12.79 -13.28 -0.55
CA TYR A 33 -13.16 -14.58 -1.11
C TYR A 33 -11.94 -15.49 -1.30
N ALA A 34 -10.83 -14.94 -1.80
CA ALA A 34 -9.58 -15.70 -1.94
C ALA A 34 -9.02 -16.15 -0.58
N ILE A 35 -9.07 -15.31 0.45
CA ILE A 35 -8.66 -15.69 1.81
C ILE A 35 -9.57 -16.81 2.34
N ASN A 36 -10.89 -16.66 2.17
CA ASN A 36 -11.88 -17.62 2.64
C ASN A 36 -11.76 -18.99 1.95
N ILE A 37 -11.53 -19.07 0.63
CA ILE A 37 -11.34 -20.35 -0.05
C ILE A 37 -10.13 -21.10 0.52
N ASN A 38 -9.00 -20.41 0.68
CA ASN A 38 -7.77 -21.02 1.19
C ASN A 38 -7.95 -21.55 2.62
N LEU A 39 -8.79 -20.89 3.41
CA LEU A 39 -9.07 -21.30 4.77
C LEU A 39 -10.16 -22.38 4.88
N ALA A 40 -11.22 -22.29 4.07
CA ALA A 40 -12.31 -23.27 4.03
C ALA A 40 -11.81 -24.65 3.63
N ALA A 41 -10.78 -24.73 2.78
CA ALA A 41 -10.10 -25.99 2.46
C ALA A 41 -9.44 -26.67 3.67
N ASN A 42 -9.22 -25.94 4.76
CA ASN A 42 -8.53 -26.40 5.98
C ASN A 42 -9.44 -26.45 7.22
N LEU A 43 -10.74 -26.17 7.07
CA LEU A 43 -11.70 -26.06 8.17
C LEU A 43 -12.73 -27.19 8.11
N GLU A 44 -12.80 -28.00 9.17
CA GLU A 44 -13.91 -28.92 9.37
C GLU A 44 -15.19 -28.11 9.65
N THR A 45 -16.21 -28.37 8.83
CA THR A 45 -17.52 -27.71 8.80
C THR A 45 -18.15 -27.58 10.18
N SER A 46 -18.17 -26.37 10.75
CA SER A 46 -18.86 -26.07 12.01
C SER A 46 -20.12 -25.20 11.78
N SER A 47 -21.22 -25.71 12.34
CA SER A 47 -22.50 -25.04 12.65
C SER A 47 -23.03 -24.05 11.60
N ASN A 48 -23.76 -24.57 10.61
CA ASN A 48 -24.60 -23.75 9.74
C ASN A 48 -25.86 -23.32 10.49
N ILE A 49 -26.19 -22.03 10.46
CA ILE A 49 -27.49 -21.54 10.93
C ILE A 49 -28.43 -21.55 9.73
N VAL A 50 -29.49 -22.35 9.79
CA VAL A 50 -30.55 -22.35 8.79
C VAL A 50 -31.55 -21.26 9.20
N LEU A 51 -31.73 -20.25 8.35
CA LEU A 51 -32.82 -19.29 8.54
C LEU A 51 -34.11 -19.90 7.98
N PRO A 52 -35.12 -20.22 8.83
CA PRO A 52 -36.29 -20.99 8.42
C PRO A 52 -37.20 -20.26 7.41
N VAL A 53 -37.05 -18.95 7.27
CA VAL A 53 -37.88 -18.13 6.36
C VAL A 53 -37.38 -18.17 4.92
N ILE A 54 -36.09 -18.40 4.70
CA ILE A 54 -35.45 -18.20 3.39
C ILE A 54 -34.72 -19.45 2.88
N ASN A 55 -34.66 -20.53 3.68
CA ASN A 55 -33.85 -21.73 3.38
C ASN A 55 -32.40 -21.42 2.96
N VAL A 56 -31.86 -20.29 3.41
CA VAL A 56 -30.46 -19.94 3.20
C VAL A 56 -29.67 -20.36 4.44
N THR A 57 -28.70 -21.23 4.25
CA THR A 57 -27.70 -21.60 5.26
C THR A 57 -26.64 -20.50 5.32
N ILE A 58 -26.74 -19.62 6.33
CA ILE A 58 -25.73 -18.58 6.54
C ILE A 58 -24.77 -19.10 7.61
N SER A 59 -23.54 -19.39 7.21
CA SER A 59 -22.47 -19.55 8.20
C SER A 59 -21.99 -18.16 8.63
N PRO A 60 -22.11 -17.79 9.92
CA PRO A 60 -21.68 -16.48 10.41
C PRO A 60 -20.22 -16.17 10.08
N TYR A 61 -19.35 -17.18 10.12
CA TYR A 61 -17.92 -17.01 9.86
C TYR A 61 -17.60 -16.72 8.39
N TYR A 62 -18.31 -17.34 7.46
CA TYR A 62 -18.03 -17.18 6.03
C TYR A 62 -18.80 -16.03 5.36
N HIS A 63 -19.85 -15.52 5.99
CA HIS A 63 -20.69 -14.47 5.41
C HIS A 63 -20.63 -13.17 6.20
N LEU A 64 -20.79 -13.23 7.53
CA LEU A 64 -20.90 -12.04 8.36
C LEU A 64 -19.53 -11.41 8.61
N LEU A 65 -18.50 -12.22 8.87
CA LEU A 65 -17.15 -11.73 9.13
C LEU A 65 -16.54 -11.04 7.89
N PRO A 66 -16.54 -11.63 6.68
CA PRO A 66 -16.04 -10.95 5.49
C PRO A 66 -16.85 -9.71 5.15
N ALA A 67 -18.18 -9.72 5.34
CA ALA A 67 -19.01 -8.54 5.15
C ALA A 67 -18.61 -7.40 6.10
N ALA A 68 -18.36 -7.71 7.38
CA ALA A 68 -17.87 -6.72 8.35
C ALA A 68 -16.51 -6.13 7.97
N VAL A 69 -15.59 -6.96 7.46
CA VAL A 69 -14.28 -6.53 6.96
C VAL A 69 -14.44 -5.63 5.73
N ILE A 70 -15.25 -6.02 4.75
CA ILE A 70 -15.54 -5.22 3.54
C ILE A 70 -16.10 -3.85 3.93
N VAL A 71 -17.09 -3.79 4.82
CA VAL A 71 -17.68 -2.53 5.29
C VAL A 71 -16.64 -1.66 5.99
N SER A 72 -15.81 -2.26 6.85
CA SER A 72 -14.77 -1.54 7.60
C SER A 72 -13.68 -0.96 6.69
N LEU A 73 -13.17 -1.75 5.75
CA LEU A 73 -12.19 -1.31 4.77
C LEU A 73 -12.75 -0.24 3.82
N THR A 74 -14.02 -0.39 3.44
CA THR A 74 -14.73 0.60 2.61
C THR A 74 -14.89 1.92 3.36
N SER A 75 -15.22 1.88 4.65
CA SER A 75 -15.28 3.06 5.51
C SER A 75 -13.90 3.73 5.64
N CYS A 76 -12.83 2.96 5.84
CA CYS A 76 -11.45 3.47 5.86
C CYS A 76 -11.08 4.13 4.53
N PHE A 77 -11.40 3.50 3.40
CA PHE A 77 -11.16 4.03 2.08
C PHE A 77 -11.91 5.36 1.85
N ILE A 78 -13.20 5.41 2.19
CA ILE A 78 -14.02 6.63 2.12
C ILE A 78 -13.42 7.73 2.99
N HIS A 79 -13.08 7.41 4.23
CA HIS A 79 -12.48 8.37 5.17
C HIS A 79 -11.13 8.91 4.64
N LEU A 80 -10.25 8.02 4.19
CA LEU A 80 -8.94 8.39 3.66
C LEU A 80 -9.06 9.27 2.41
N THR A 81 -9.93 8.90 1.48
CA THR A 81 -10.10 9.62 0.21
C THR A 81 -10.81 10.96 0.37
N THR A 82 -11.79 11.08 1.27
CA THR A 82 -12.39 12.39 1.61
C THR A 82 -11.35 13.33 2.22
N HIS A 83 -10.49 12.83 3.12
CA HIS A 83 -9.40 13.62 3.68
C HIS A 83 -8.30 13.94 2.66
N ALA A 84 -7.96 13.03 1.75
CA ALA A 84 -6.97 13.28 0.70
C ALA A 84 -7.48 14.24 -0.38
N ALA A 85 -8.74 14.11 -0.81
CA ALA A 85 -9.36 14.95 -1.84
C ALA A 85 -9.59 16.39 -1.36
N THR A 86 -9.82 16.59 -0.05
CA THR A 86 -9.95 17.92 0.56
C THR A 86 -8.62 18.61 0.80
N VAL A 87 -7.47 17.95 0.61
CA VAL A 87 -6.20 18.66 0.55
C VAL A 87 -6.24 19.40 -0.78
N PRO A 88 -6.37 20.74 -0.83
CA PRO A 88 -6.08 21.43 -2.07
C PRO A 88 -4.66 21.01 -2.38
N THR A 89 -4.47 20.25 -3.48
CA THR A 89 -3.15 20.05 -4.07
C THR A 89 -2.66 21.46 -4.22
N ARG A 90 -1.84 21.92 -3.27
CA ARG A 90 -1.22 23.22 -3.30
C ARG A 90 -0.47 23.09 -4.60
N THR A 91 -1.02 23.69 -5.65
CA THR A 91 -0.31 24.00 -6.87
C THR A 91 1.00 24.45 -6.31
N GLN A 92 2.03 23.62 -6.50
CA GLN A 92 3.37 23.98 -6.08
C GLN A 92 3.53 25.34 -6.71
N THR A 93 3.33 26.40 -5.91
CA THR A 93 3.79 27.73 -6.24
C THR A 93 5.22 27.42 -6.52
N PRO A 94 5.66 27.50 -7.81
CA PRO A 94 6.92 26.94 -8.23
C PRO A 94 7.89 27.44 -7.20
N ILE A 95 8.46 26.52 -6.41
CA ILE A 95 9.34 26.86 -5.29
C ILE A 95 10.21 27.94 -5.86
N ARG A 96 10.05 29.17 -5.35
CA ARG A 96 10.81 30.31 -5.82
C ARG A 96 12.21 29.92 -5.37
N ALA A 97 12.93 29.26 -6.27
CA ALA A 97 14.21 28.67 -6.01
C ALA A 97 15.08 29.85 -5.66
N ARG A 98 15.23 30.09 -4.35
CA ARG A 98 16.22 30.99 -3.80
C ARG A 98 17.53 30.28 -4.09
N ARG A 99 18.03 30.52 -5.31
CA ARG A 99 19.27 29.95 -5.83
C ARG A 99 20.36 30.23 -4.80
N PRO A 100 21.04 29.22 -4.24
CA PRO A 100 22.44 29.41 -3.97
C PRO A 100 23.12 29.54 -5.34
N ARG A 101 23.83 30.65 -5.56
CA ARG A 101 24.74 30.83 -6.70
C ARG A 101 25.89 29.82 -6.53
N ALA A 102 25.70 28.58 -6.92
CA ALA A 102 26.80 27.67 -7.22
C ALA A 102 27.15 27.84 -8.71
N LYS A 103 28.31 28.47 -8.97
CA LYS A 103 28.91 28.56 -10.31
C LYS A 103 29.38 27.17 -10.72
N ILE A 104 28.50 26.34 -11.28
CA ILE A 104 28.91 25.12 -11.98
C ILE A 104 28.87 25.39 -13.50
N ARG A 105 30.05 25.20 -14.10
CA ARG A 105 30.47 25.62 -15.43
C ARG A 105 30.03 24.59 -16.48
N PHE A 106 28.73 24.49 -16.74
CA PHE A 106 28.19 23.78 -17.92
C PHE A 106 27.30 24.73 -18.73
N ARG A 107 27.95 25.53 -19.58
CA ARG A 107 27.36 26.76 -20.17
C ARG A 107 26.58 26.50 -21.47
N THR A 108 26.82 25.38 -22.15
CA THR A 108 26.30 25.13 -23.52
C THR A 108 24.97 24.36 -23.52
N PHE A 109 24.82 23.32 -22.70
CA PHE A 109 23.57 22.53 -22.67
C PHE A 109 22.40 23.29 -22.00
N HIS A 110 22.70 24.18 -21.06
CA HIS A 110 21.67 24.87 -20.28
C HIS A 110 20.93 25.98 -21.05
N GLN A 111 21.52 26.52 -22.13
CA GLN A 111 20.90 27.60 -22.92
C GLN A 111 19.78 27.08 -23.83
N SER A 112 19.98 25.92 -24.46
CA SER A 112 18.95 25.24 -25.26
C SER A 112 17.75 24.83 -24.40
N TRP A 113 18.02 24.28 -23.20
CA TRP A 113 16.98 23.98 -22.22
C TRP A 113 16.20 25.21 -21.74
N ARG A 114 16.82 26.39 -21.66
CA ARG A 114 16.11 27.63 -21.32
C ARG A 114 15.17 28.09 -22.42
N LYS A 115 15.51 27.88 -23.70
CA LYS A 115 14.63 28.19 -24.83
C LYS A 115 13.45 27.22 -24.88
N ILE A 116 13.69 25.92 -24.73
CA ILE A 116 12.65 24.87 -24.66
C ILE A 116 11.74 25.09 -23.44
N ALA A 117 12.29 25.35 -22.26
CA ALA A 117 11.49 25.62 -21.06
C ALA A 117 10.69 26.93 -21.13
N LYS A 118 11.12 27.91 -21.93
CA LYS A 118 10.35 29.14 -22.21
C LYS A 118 9.23 28.87 -23.23
N ALA A 119 9.50 28.11 -24.28
CA ALA A 119 8.50 27.69 -25.27
C ALA A 119 7.42 26.81 -24.61
N ALA A 120 7.82 25.81 -23.82
CA ALA A 120 6.92 24.95 -23.05
C ALA A 120 6.08 25.76 -22.05
N ARG A 121 6.63 26.82 -21.43
CA ARG A 121 5.87 27.72 -20.56
C ARG A 121 4.81 28.54 -21.32
N ARG A 122 5.14 29.04 -22.52
CA ARG A 122 4.17 29.76 -23.38
C ARG A 122 3.06 28.84 -23.88
N VAL A 123 3.41 27.64 -24.33
CA VAL A 123 2.45 26.62 -24.77
C VAL A 123 1.55 26.19 -23.60
N ARG A 124 2.13 25.91 -22.42
CA ARG A 124 1.36 25.57 -21.21
C ARG A 124 0.41 26.69 -20.78
N SER A 125 0.81 27.96 -20.90
CA SER A 125 -0.06 29.09 -20.57
C SER A 125 -1.23 29.29 -21.55
N ARG A 126 -1.09 28.86 -22.82
CA ARG A 126 -2.18 28.88 -23.82
C ARG A 126 -3.08 27.65 -23.70
N ILE A 127 -2.51 26.48 -23.44
CA ILE A 127 -3.23 25.22 -23.22
C ILE A 127 -4.07 25.29 -21.93
N LEU A 128 -3.61 25.98 -20.89
CA LEU A 128 -4.39 26.17 -19.65
C LEU A 128 -5.52 27.21 -19.75
N ARG A 129 -5.64 27.95 -20.87
CA ARG A 129 -6.75 28.89 -21.10
C ARG A 129 -8.00 28.20 -21.66
N THR A 130 -7.91 26.98 -22.17
CA THR A 130 -9.11 26.25 -22.60
C THR A 130 -9.78 25.60 -21.37
N PRO A 131 -11.05 25.90 -21.10
CA PRO A 131 -11.77 25.39 -19.92
C PRO A 131 -11.79 23.85 -19.87
N ILE A 132 -11.71 23.21 -21.03
CA ILE A 132 -11.70 21.76 -21.22
C ILE A 132 -10.44 21.11 -20.62
N ILE A 133 -9.27 21.72 -20.76
CA ILE A 133 -8.00 21.11 -20.31
C ILE A 133 -7.79 21.33 -18.81
N ALA A 134 -8.20 22.49 -18.29
CA ALA A 134 -8.29 22.70 -16.84
C ALA A 134 -9.25 21.71 -16.17
N TYR A 135 -10.33 21.34 -16.87
CA TYR A 135 -11.28 20.32 -16.42
C TYR A 135 -10.69 18.90 -16.44
N ILE A 136 -9.97 18.50 -17.50
CA ILE A 136 -9.27 17.21 -17.58
C ILE A 136 -8.17 17.11 -16.52
N GLN A 137 -7.37 18.16 -16.33
CA GLN A 137 -6.30 18.14 -15.33
C GLN A 137 -6.85 18.02 -13.90
N ARG A 138 -7.97 18.70 -13.58
CA ARG A 138 -8.66 18.51 -12.30
C ARG A 138 -9.17 17.08 -12.14
N ARG A 139 -9.67 16.45 -13.21
CA ARG A 139 -10.14 15.05 -13.19
C ARG A 139 -9.02 14.05 -12.90
N VAL A 140 -7.85 14.20 -13.53
CA VAL A 140 -6.70 13.29 -13.32
C VAL A 140 -6.19 13.37 -11.88
N ILE A 141 -6.22 14.54 -11.25
CA ILE A 141 -5.77 14.72 -9.87
C ILE A 141 -6.71 14.00 -8.88
N MET A 142 -8.03 14.07 -9.08
CA MET A 142 -9.00 13.36 -8.24
C MET A 142 -8.88 11.84 -8.38
N VAL A 143 -8.77 11.32 -9.61
CA VAL A 143 -8.57 9.88 -9.84
C VAL A 143 -7.29 9.38 -9.20
N LYS A 144 -6.20 10.15 -9.26
CA LYS A 144 -4.94 9.79 -8.59
C LYS A 144 -5.07 9.72 -7.07
N ALA A 145 -5.88 10.58 -6.45
CA ALA A 145 -6.11 10.53 -5.00
C ALA A 145 -6.93 9.30 -4.61
N LEU A 146 -7.99 8.98 -5.37
CA LEU A 146 -8.80 7.77 -5.20
C LEU A 146 -7.94 6.51 -5.35
N LEU A 147 -7.17 6.41 -6.44
CA LEU A 147 -6.30 5.27 -6.70
C LEU A 147 -5.27 5.09 -5.59
N LYS A 148 -4.59 6.16 -5.16
CA LYS A 148 -3.63 6.09 -4.05
C LYS A 148 -4.27 5.65 -2.75
N GLY A 149 -5.47 6.13 -2.43
CA GLY A 149 -6.20 5.74 -1.23
C GLY A 149 -6.58 4.26 -1.25
N ALA A 150 -7.16 3.79 -2.35
CA ALA A 150 -7.52 2.39 -2.55
C ALA A 150 -6.28 1.49 -2.44
N THR A 151 -5.23 1.80 -3.21
CA THR A 151 -3.98 1.03 -3.18
C THR A 151 -3.36 1.02 -1.79
N ALA A 152 -3.33 2.14 -1.08
CA ALA A 152 -2.77 2.19 0.27
C ALA A 152 -3.53 1.29 1.24
N VAL A 153 -4.86 1.36 1.28
CA VAL A 153 -5.69 0.53 2.18
C VAL A 153 -5.55 -0.95 1.83
N THR A 154 -5.69 -1.32 0.55
CA THR A 154 -5.61 -2.71 0.11
C THR A 154 -4.23 -3.31 0.35
N VAL A 155 -3.15 -2.61 -0.01
CA VAL A 155 -1.77 -3.10 0.21
C VAL A 155 -1.47 -3.24 1.70
N THR A 156 -1.88 -2.27 2.52
CA THR A 156 -1.67 -2.33 3.97
C THR A 156 -2.40 -3.54 4.56
N PHE A 157 -3.67 -3.75 4.18
CA PHE A 157 -4.44 -4.91 4.61
C PHE A 157 -3.76 -6.23 4.21
N ILE A 158 -3.35 -6.36 2.93
CA ILE A 158 -2.63 -7.54 2.43
C ILE A 158 -1.37 -7.81 3.26
N ILE A 159 -0.55 -6.79 3.50
CA ILE A 159 0.70 -6.94 4.24
C ILE A 159 0.41 -7.45 5.65
N ILE A 160 -0.58 -6.88 6.34
CA ILE A 160 -0.91 -7.29 7.72
C ILE A 160 -1.46 -8.71 7.74
N VAL A 161 -2.40 -9.05 6.85
CA VAL A 161 -2.92 -10.43 6.73
C VAL A 161 -1.79 -11.41 6.46
N LEU A 162 -0.86 -11.09 5.56
CA LEU A 162 0.30 -11.94 5.26
C LEU A 162 1.22 -12.10 6.48
N LEU A 163 1.53 -11.01 7.18
CA LEU A 163 2.38 -11.06 8.38
C LEU A 163 1.75 -11.94 9.47
N ILE A 164 0.45 -11.80 9.71
CA ILE A 164 -0.25 -12.63 10.70
C ILE A 164 -0.29 -14.09 10.25
N ASN A 165 -0.55 -14.37 8.97
CA ASN A 165 -0.53 -15.75 8.46
C ASN A 165 0.86 -16.39 8.55
N ILE A 166 1.93 -15.64 8.29
CA ILE A 166 3.30 -16.13 8.47
C ILE A 166 3.56 -16.47 9.95
N ALA A 167 3.07 -15.64 10.87
CA ALA A 167 3.20 -15.90 12.30
C ALA A 167 2.34 -17.09 12.77
N ALA A 168 1.11 -17.22 12.24
CA ALA A 168 0.17 -18.29 12.60
C ALA A 168 0.56 -19.66 12.02
N TYR A 169 1.26 -19.66 10.88
CA TYR A 169 1.65 -20.86 10.16
C TYR A 169 3.14 -20.77 9.77
N PRO A 170 4.07 -20.96 10.72
CA PRO A 170 5.50 -20.81 10.45
C PRO A 170 6.02 -21.77 9.36
N LYS A 171 5.35 -22.91 9.17
CA LYS A 171 5.67 -23.88 8.10
C LYS A 171 5.30 -23.39 6.69
N LEU A 172 4.38 -22.44 6.54
CA LEU A 172 4.00 -21.92 5.22
C LEU A 172 5.14 -21.14 4.55
N MET A 173 6.00 -20.47 5.32
CA MET A 173 7.00 -19.57 4.77
C MET A 173 8.13 -20.33 4.04
N PRO A 174 8.78 -21.35 4.65
CA PRO A 174 9.78 -22.16 3.96
C PRO A 174 9.21 -22.88 2.73
N THR A 175 8.00 -23.42 2.85
CA THR A 175 7.34 -24.15 1.76
C THR A 175 6.90 -23.23 0.63
N ALA A 176 6.35 -22.05 0.93
CA ALA A 176 5.97 -21.07 -0.08
C ALA A 176 7.18 -20.50 -0.81
N ILE A 177 8.28 -20.23 -0.09
CA ILE A 177 9.55 -19.80 -0.70
C ILE A 177 10.12 -20.90 -1.59
N ALA A 178 10.20 -22.14 -1.09
CA ALA A 178 10.68 -23.28 -1.85
C ALA A 178 9.84 -23.51 -3.11
N ASN A 179 8.51 -23.43 -2.99
CA ASN A 179 7.59 -23.55 -4.11
C ASN A 179 7.77 -22.39 -5.09
N PHE A 180 7.85 -21.14 -4.61
CA PHE A 180 8.02 -19.96 -5.46
C PHE A 180 9.28 -20.08 -6.32
N PHE A 181 10.42 -20.48 -5.73
CA PHE A 181 11.65 -20.70 -6.47
C PHE A 181 11.58 -21.91 -7.40
N LYS A 182 10.91 -23.00 -6.98
CA LYS A 182 10.65 -24.16 -7.84
C LYS A 182 9.83 -23.81 -9.09
N TRP A 183 8.82 -22.94 -8.95
CA TRP A 183 7.97 -22.51 -10.07
C TRP A 183 8.58 -21.36 -10.89
N ASN A 184 9.55 -20.62 -10.35
CA ASN A 184 10.17 -19.46 -10.99
C ASN A 184 11.69 -19.64 -11.07
N GLN A 185 12.13 -20.70 -11.74
CA GLN A 185 13.55 -21.05 -11.83
C GLN A 185 14.38 -19.93 -12.47
N GLY A 186 13.84 -19.21 -13.45
CA GLY A 186 14.51 -18.04 -14.05
C GLY A 186 14.73 -16.86 -13.07
N PHE A 187 13.86 -16.69 -12.07
CA PHE A 187 14.06 -15.68 -11.02
C PHE A 187 15.14 -16.11 -10.02
N LEU A 188 15.19 -17.41 -9.69
CA LEU A 188 16.27 -17.97 -8.90
C LEU A 188 17.62 -17.77 -9.60
N ASP A 189 17.70 -18.10 -10.89
CA ASP A 189 18.90 -17.92 -11.71
C ASP A 189 19.30 -16.44 -11.82
N PHE A 190 18.33 -15.54 -11.95
CA PHE A 190 18.57 -14.09 -11.93
C PHE A 190 19.16 -13.60 -10.60
N ILE A 191 18.62 -14.06 -9.46
CA ILE A 191 19.17 -13.71 -8.14
C ILE A 191 20.60 -14.23 -8.02
N ILE A 192 20.86 -15.48 -8.39
CA ILE A 192 22.20 -16.09 -8.35
C ILE A 192 23.17 -15.30 -9.26
N ALA A 193 22.74 -14.96 -10.48
CA ALA A 193 23.54 -14.16 -11.41
C ALA A 193 23.85 -12.76 -10.85
N THR A 194 22.88 -12.12 -10.20
CA THR A 194 23.05 -10.81 -9.56
C THR A 194 23.99 -10.89 -8.37
N MET A 195 23.90 -11.93 -7.54
CA MET A 195 24.83 -12.18 -6.44
C MET A 195 26.26 -12.36 -6.96
N ARG A 196 26.47 -13.22 -7.97
CA ARG A 196 27.77 -13.42 -8.61
C ARG A 196 28.32 -12.13 -9.22
N ALA A 197 27.48 -11.34 -9.89
CA ALA A 197 27.86 -10.04 -10.43
C ALA A 197 28.25 -9.05 -9.33
N SER A 198 27.54 -9.06 -8.20
CA SER A 198 27.87 -8.20 -7.06
C SER A 198 29.18 -8.58 -6.38
N GLU A 199 29.48 -9.88 -6.27
CA GLU A 199 30.76 -10.41 -5.75
C GLU A 199 31.92 -10.05 -6.71
N ALA A 200 31.69 -10.14 -8.02
CA ALA A 200 32.66 -9.74 -9.04
C ALA A 200 32.94 -8.22 -9.00
N VAL A 201 31.91 -7.39 -8.81
CA VAL A 201 32.08 -5.93 -8.68
C VAL A 201 32.74 -5.55 -7.35
N ALA A 202 32.39 -6.22 -6.26
CA ALA A 202 32.98 -6.00 -4.94
C ALA A 202 34.48 -6.35 -4.91
N SER A 203 34.89 -7.39 -5.64
CA SER A 203 36.29 -7.79 -5.81
C SER A 203 37.05 -6.91 -6.82
N ALA A 204 36.38 -6.33 -7.82
CA ALA A 204 37.00 -5.51 -8.86
C ALA A 204 37.17 -4.02 -8.50
N VAL A 205 36.34 -3.45 -7.60
CA VAL A 205 36.37 -2.01 -7.28
C VAL A 205 36.52 -1.79 -5.77
N PRO A 206 37.74 -1.63 -5.24
CA PRO A 206 38.03 -1.58 -3.79
C PRO A 206 37.21 -0.56 -2.98
N PRO A 207 36.95 0.69 -3.44
CA PRO A 207 36.15 1.64 -2.66
C PRO A 207 34.64 1.34 -2.64
N ILE A 208 34.11 0.68 -3.68
CA ILE A 208 32.70 0.23 -3.71
C ILE A 208 32.56 -1.07 -2.94
N GLY A 209 33.55 -1.96 -3.05
CA GLY A 209 33.69 -3.18 -2.26
C GLY A 209 33.63 -2.85 -0.76
N ALA A 210 34.41 -1.88 -0.28
CA ALA A 210 34.42 -1.44 1.12
C ALA A 210 33.08 -0.89 1.62
N LEU A 211 32.35 -0.11 0.80
CA LEU A 211 31.00 0.37 1.13
C LEU A 211 30.01 -0.79 1.21
N ALA A 212 30.06 -1.72 0.25
CA ALA A 212 29.22 -2.92 0.26
C ALA A 212 29.55 -3.82 1.46
N THR A 213 30.83 -3.99 1.82
CA THR A 213 31.23 -4.76 3.01
C THR A 213 30.76 -4.08 4.29
N SER A 214 30.85 -2.76 4.38
CA SER A 214 30.39 -2.01 5.56
C SER A 214 28.87 -2.10 5.76
N ILE A 215 28.09 -2.01 4.67
CA ILE A 215 26.64 -2.23 4.68
C ILE A 215 26.32 -3.68 5.03
N HIS A 216 27.01 -4.65 4.44
CA HIS A 216 26.84 -6.08 4.70
C HIS A 216 27.15 -6.42 6.16
N ASN A 217 28.28 -5.96 6.69
CA ASN A 217 28.67 -6.18 8.07
C ASN A 217 27.72 -5.46 9.05
N GLY A 218 27.27 -4.25 8.72
CA GLY A 218 26.25 -3.55 9.49
C GLY A 218 24.92 -4.30 9.55
N LEU A 219 24.45 -4.82 8.41
CA LEU A 219 23.25 -5.66 8.32
C LEU A 219 23.42 -6.97 9.09
N ILE A 220 24.55 -7.67 8.95
CA ILE A 220 24.87 -8.88 9.70
C ILE A 220 24.95 -8.61 11.21
N THR A 221 25.43 -7.43 11.63
CA THR A 221 25.54 -7.09 13.05
C THR A 221 24.17 -6.77 13.66
N VAL A 222 23.28 -6.12 12.90
CA VAL A 222 21.92 -5.77 13.35
C VAL A 222 20.96 -6.94 13.23
N ALA A 223 21.19 -7.87 12.29
CA ALA A 223 20.30 -9.00 12.03
C ALA A 223 20.04 -9.89 13.26
N PRO A 224 21.02 -10.28 14.09
CA PRO A 224 20.78 -11.04 15.31
C PRO A 224 19.93 -10.27 16.32
N ALA A 225 20.17 -8.98 16.54
CA ALA A 225 19.38 -8.18 17.48
C ALA A 225 17.93 -8.00 17.00
N PHE A 226 17.74 -7.73 15.70
CA PHE A 226 16.43 -7.68 15.07
C PHE A 226 15.72 -9.03 15.14
N ARG A 227 16.42 -10.11 14.82
CA ARG A 227 15.94 -11.49 14.94
C ARG A 227 15.55 -11.82 16.36
N ASN A 228 16.40 -11.55 17.35
CA ASN A 228 16.12 -11.84 18.77
C ASN A 228 14.95 -11.00 19.30
N THR A 229 14.78 -9.75 18.81
CA THR A 229 13.62 -8.91 19.16
C THR A 229 12.34 -9.47 18.55
N LEU A 230 12.39 -9.91 17.29
CA LEU A 230 11.29 -10.57 16.61
C LEU A 230 11.01 -11.97 17.16
N GLU A 231 12.01 -12.72 17.61
CA GLU A 231 11.86 -14.01 18.27
C GLU A 231 11.35 -13.83 19.69
N GLY A 232 11.73 -12.77 20.41
CA GLY A 232 11.20 -12.44 21.73
C GLY A 232 9.72 -12.05 21.66
N ALA A 233 9.38 -11.02 20.89
CA ALA A 233 7.99 -10.58 20.71
C ALA A 233 7.15 -11.63 19.96
N GLY A 234 7.76 -12.25 18.95
CA GLY A 234 7.13 -13.24 18.10
C GLY A 234 7.01 -14.60 18.76
N SER A 235 7.87 -15.04 19.69
CA SER A 235 7.68 -16.34 20.35
C SER A 235 6.45 -16.32 21.26
N THR A 236 6.27 -15.29 22.08
CA THR A 236 5.07 -15.19 22.93
C THR A 236 3.78 -15.07 22.13
N LEU A 237 3.78 -14.28 21.05
CA LEU A 237 2.61 -14.11 20.19
C LEU A 237 2.39 -15.30 19.26
N ALA A 238 3.44 -15.83 18.65
CA ALA A 238 3.35 -16.95 17.71
C ALA A 238 3.08 -18.27 18.44
N ILE A 239 3.59 -18.51 19.65
CA ILE A 239 3.22 -19.72 20.42
C ILE A 239 1.71 -19.69 20.68
N GLY A 240 1.18 -18.55 21.14
CA GLY A 240 -0.26 -18.36 21.32
C GLY A 240 -1.03 -18.53 20.01
N LEU A 241 -0.58 -17.92 18.92
CA LEU A 241 -1.25 -18.03 17.62
C LEU A 241 -1.17 -19.44 17.03
N VAL A 242 -0.07 -20.16 17.17
CA VAL A 242 0.13 -21.50 16.60
C VAL A 242 -0.80 -22.52 17.27
N SER A 243 -1.05 -22.39 18.58
CA SER A 243 -1.96 -23.27 19.32
C SER A 243 -3.43 -23.09 18.98
N LEU A 244 -3.81 -22.00 18.31
CA LEU A 244 -5.20 -21.73 17.95
C LEU A 244 -5.70 -22.67 16.87
N THR A 245 -7.00 -22.95 16.92
CA THR A 245 -7.72 -23.62 15.84
C THR A 245 -7.69 -22.76 14.56
N PRO A 246 -7.82 -23.35 13.36
CA PRO A 246 -7.86 -22.58 12.12
C PRO A 246 -8.94 -21.48 12.12
N THR A 247 -10.09 -21.72 12.77
CA THR A 247 -11.18 -20.75 12.90
C THR A 247 -10.76 -19.54 13.72
N GLU A 248 -10.12 -19.78 14.87
CA GLU A 248 -9.64 -18.72 15.76
C GLU A 248 -8.50 -17.93 15.12
N LYS A 249 -7.56 -18.60 14.43
CA LYS A 249 -6.50 -17.95 13.66
C LYS A 249 -7.08 -16.98 12.64
N TYR A 250 -8.10 -17.41 11.91
CA TYR A 250 -8.79 -16.57 10.95
C TYR A 250 -9.50 -15.39 11.58
N LEU A 251 -10.26 -15.62 12.67
CA LEU A 251 -10.97 -14.58 13.38
C LEU A 251 -10.01 -13.49 13.89
N ILE A 252 -8.90 -13.89 14.52
CA ILE A 252 -7.87 -12.97 14.99
C ILE A 252 -7.23 -12.24 13.82
N THR A 253 -6.90 -12.95 12.73
CA THR A 253 -6.28 -12.35 11.53
C THR A 253 -7.17 -11.26 10.96
N GLN A 254 -8.47 -11.53 10.76
CA GLN A 254 -9.40 -10.55 10.21
C GLN A 254 -9.58 -9.35 11.15
N ASN A 255 -9.83 -9.62 12.44
CA ASN A 255 -10.09 -8.57 13.41
C ASN A 255 -8.87 -7.66 13.57
N VAL A 256 -7.69 -8.23 13.84
CA VAL A 256 -6.45 -7.47 14.03
C VAL A 256 -6.08 -6.69 12.76
N SER A 257 -6.22 -7.30 11.58
CA SER A 257 -5.94 -6.61 10.31
C SER A 257 -6.82 -5.38 10.12
N VAL A 258 -8.12 -5.50 10.38
CA VAL A 258 -9.06 -4.38 10.30
C VAL A 258 -8.72 -3.28 11.31
N TRP A 259 -8.46 -3.63 12.58
CA TRP A 259 -8.09 -2.67 13.62
C TRP A 259 -6.83 -1.88 13.27
N ILE A 260 -5.80 -2.56 12.76
CA ILE A 260 -4.55 -1.91 12.36
C ILE A 260 -4.80 -0.99 11.17
N VAL A 261 -5.55 -1.42 10.14
CA VAL A 261 -5.87 -0.58 8.98
C VAL A 261 -6.67 0.66 9.39
N ILE A 262 -7.65 0.53 10.28
CA ILE A 262 -8.41 1.64 10.85
C ILE A 262 -7.45 2.61 11.55
N THR A 263 -6.59 2.09 12.44
CA THR A 263 -5.66 2.90 13.23
C THR A 263 -4.68 3.66 12.34
N ILE A 264 -4.06 2.99 11.35
CA ILE A 264 -3.17 3.62 10.38
C ILE A 264 -3.90 4.70 9.60
N THR A 265 -5.14 4.43 9.16
CA THR A 265 -5.96 5.39 8.43
C THR A 265 -6.26 6.64 9.29
N LEU A 266 -6.61 6.45 10.56
CA LEU A 266 -6.85 7.55 11.50
C LEU A 266 -5.57 8.36 11.77
N LEU A 267 -4.45 7.70 12.05
CA LEU A 267 -3.16 8.37 12.28
C LEU A 267 -2.71 9.16 11.04
N TYR A 268 -2.82 8.58 9.86
CA TYR A 268 -2.44 9.24 8.62
C TYR A 268 -3.33 10.45 8.31
N THR A 269 -4.63 10.36 8.57
CA THR A 269 -5.55 11.50 8.39
C THR A 269 -5.30 12.61 9.40
N GLN A 270 -4.97 12.28 10.66
CA GLN A 270 -4.53 13.27 11.66
C GLN A 270 -3.21 13.93 11.25
N TYR A 271 -2.24 13.16 10.76
CA TYR A 271 -0.98 13.69 10.25
C TYR A 271 -1.21 14.68 9.09
N ILE A 272 -2.10 14.35 8.14
CA ILE A 272 -2.50 15.29 7.07
C ILE A 272 -3.14 16.56 7.66
N LYS A 273 -3.97 16.42 8.70
CA LYS A 273 -4.66 17.56 9.33
C LYS A 273 -3.67 18.51 10.01
N ILE A 274 -2.70 17.99 10.76
CA ILE A 274 -1.67 18.79 11.46
C ILE A 274 -0.77 19.54 10.47
N ARG A 275 -0.48 18.94 9.31
CA ARG A 275 0.40 19.55 8.30
C ARG A 275 -0.27 20.65 7.46
N ARG A 276 -1.58 20.87 7.61
CA ARG A 276 -2.34 21.91 6.89
C ARG A 276 -2.29 23.25 7.60
#